data_AF-A0A8T4G3H1-F1
#
_entry.id   AF-A0A8T4G3H1-F1
#
_cell.length_a   1.000
_cell.length_b   1.000
_cell.length_c   1.000
_cell.angle_alpha   90.00
_cell.angle_beta   90.00
_cell.angle_gamma   90.00
#
_symmetry.space_group_name_H-M   'P 1'
#
loop_
_entity.id
_entity.type
_entity.pdbx_description
1 polymer ?
#
loop_
_entity_poly.entity_id
_entity_poly.type
_entity_poly.pdbx_seq_one_letter_code
_entity_poly.pdbx_strand_id
1 'polypeptide(L)'
;MKKQMFLVGLFILVLVFSSFGVAMSQRDRGVWKEIDAFVLQNLNTVKEPNGVNILTKMVLKRFGNELDAEIKTYGKELTPAQREQLKYLLVSDYISYLYQKSLIPKNAKKVIVKPIKVLSYKENGKVYNWYYAPLSSSIPYPIHWWVQVNVDINGGRGIDNRANPYSVDGKNDLFEIVVYYTSSSVQYELHFYDEDHPIPSVDSWYDDYRCEHYPGRDDTYGCEDIESIRVENGVIEFPTTWSRIYECHNNYCTWTEQTYGEPIPTHESGERTYSPSVVIYISNTWNHLMDTVDSNPSMSKKWWYTSWN
;
A
#
# COMPACT_ATOMS: atom_id res chain seq x y z
N MET A 1 -19.90 -20.29 71.87
CA MET A 1 -20.84 -19.30 72.46
C MET A 1 -20.93 -18.10 71.53
N LYS A 2 -22.16 -17.71 71.14
CA LYS A 2 -22.64 -16.49 70.43
C LYS A 2 -22.00 -16.24 69.04
N LYS A 3 -22.63 -16.46 67.88
CA LYS A 3 -23.95 -16.04 67.33
C LYS A 3 -24.26 -14.55 67.54
N GLN A 4 -24.18 -13.77 66.46
CA GLN A 4 -25.27 -12.89 66.02
C GLN A 4 -25.18 -12.60 64.51
N MET A 5 -26.23 -13.01 63.80
CA MET A 5 -26.62 -12.61 62.45
C MET A 5 -27.06 -11.13 62.44
N PHE A 6 -26.97 -10.46 61.30
CA PHE A 6 -28.16 -9.91 60.65
C PHE A 6 -27.99 -9.79 59.13
N LEU A 7 -28.95 -10.40 58.43
CA LEU A 7 -29.26 -10.25 57.00
C LEU A 7 -29.78 -8.84 56.71
N VAL A 8 -29.38 -8.25 55.57
CA VAL A 8 -30.20 -7.54 54.55
C VAL A 8 -29.25 -7.37 53.35
N GLY A 9 -29.52 -7.64 52.08
CA GLY A 9 -30.71 -7.99 51.34
C GLY A 9 -30.28 -8.09 49.87
N LEU A 10 -30.89 -9.02 49.16
CA LEU A 10 -30.74 -9.29 47.74
C LEU A 10 -30.98 -8.03 46.89
N PHE A 11 -30.00 -7.58 46.11
CA PHE A 11 -30.23 -6.72 44.94
C PHE A 11 -29.54 -7.34 43.73
N ILE A 12 -30.35 -8.04 42.95
CA ILE A 12 -30.05 -8.41 41.57
C ILE A 12 -30.06 -7.11 40.77
N LEU A 13 -28.92 -6.71 40.21
CA LEU A 13 -28.88 -5.71 39.15
C LEU A 13 -28.11 -6.27 37.96
N VAL A 14 -28.87 -6.62 36.93
CA VAL A 14 -28.41 -6.87 35.57
C VAL A 14 -28.11 -5.52 34.92
N LEU A 15 -26.84 -5.19 34.68
CA LEU A 15 -26.37 -4.19 33.71
C LEU A 15 -25.02 -4.69 33.18
N VAL A 16 -24.98 -5.36 32.03
CA VAL A 16 -24.76 -4.77 30.68
C VAL A 16 -23.36 -4.15 30.58
N PHE A 17 -22.47 -4.90 29.90
CA PHE A 17 -21.24 -4.49 29.22
C PHE A 17 -20.48 -3.27 29.79
N SER A 18 -19.48 -3.51 30.62
CA SER A 18 -18.30 -2.64 30.67
C SER A 18 -17.21 -3.29 29.83
N SER A 19 -17.13 -2.82 28.58
CA SER A 19 -15.99 -2.99 27.71
C SER A 19 -14.71 -2.65 28.48
N PHE A 20 -13.74 -3.55 28.40
CA PHE A 20 -12.35 -3.26 28.70
C PHE A 20 -11.97 -1.97 27.95
N GLY A 21 -11.64 -0.93 28.71
CA GLY A 21 -10.99 0.26 28.19
C GLY A 21 -9.60 -0.12 27.69
N VAL A 22 -9.54 -0.58 26.44
CA VAL A 22 -8.31 -0.49 25.66
C VAL A 22 -8.03 0.99 25.52
N ALA A 23 -6.87 1.43 25.99
CA ALA A 23 -6.41 2.78 25.73
C ALA A 23 -6.43 2.98 24.20
N MET A 24 -7.36 3.81 23.70
CA MET A 24 -7.39 4.21 22.30
C MET A 24 -6.05 4.89 22.01
N SER A 25 -5.28 4.31 21.09
CA SER A 25 -4.04 4.91 20.61
C SER A 25 -4.34 6.29 20.01
N GLN A 26 -3.35 7.17 19.92
CA GLN A 26 -3.51 8.47 19.25
C GLN A 26 -3.99 8.32 17.79
N ARG A 27 -3.89 7.13 17.16
CA ARG A 27 -4.45 6.79 15.83
C ARG A 27 -5.98 6.95 15.72
N ASP A 28 -6.70 7.14 16.83
CA ASP A 28 -8.17 7.31 16.84
C ASP A 28 -8.65 8.77 16.98
N ARG A 29 -7.76 9.77 16.92
CA ARG A 29 -8.11 11.20 16.96
C ARG A 29 -7.60 11.91 15.72
N GLY A 30 -8.46 12.73 15.09
CA GLY A 30 -8.03 13.69 14.05
C GLY A 30 -8.86 13.69 12.78
N VAL A 31 -8.52 14.61 11.89
CA VAL A 31 -9.13 14.82 10.57
C VAL A 31 -9.17 13.52 9.73
N TRP A 32 -8.21 12.61 9.92
CA TRP A 32 -8.11 11.34 9.19
C TRP A 32 -9.29 10.38 9.37
N LYS A 33 -9.94 10.37 10.53
CA LYS A 33 -11.16 9.57 10.75
C LYS A 33 -12.36 10.14 10.00
N GLU A 34 -12.44 11.46 9.91
CA GLU A 34 -13.48 12.13 9.13
C GLU A 34 -13.22 11.95 7.63
N ILE A 35 -11.95 11.97 7.21
CA ILE A 35 -11.52 11.62 5.85
C ILE A 35 -11.91 10.17 5.53
N ASP A 36 -11.61 9.21 6.39
CA ASP A 36 -11.99 7.80 6.22
C ASP A 36 -13.50 7.64 5.98
N ALA A 37 -14.32 8.17 6.90
CA ALA A 37 -15.77 8.12 6.77
C ALA A 37 -16.27 8.81 5.47
N PHE A 38 -15.67 9.93 5.09
CA PHE A 38 -15.99 10.63 3.84
C PHE A 38 -15.63 9.80 2.61
N VAL A 39 -14.43 9.21 2.58
CA VAL A 39 -13.96 8.37 1.48
C VAL A 39 -14.88 7.17 1.31
N LEU A 40 -15.14 6.42 2.39
CA LEU A 40 -16.00 5.23 2.37
C LEU A 40 -17.42 5.53 1.87
N GLN A 41 -17.98 6.70 2.21
CA GLN A 41 -19.30 7.13 1.71
C GLN A 41 -19.30 7.44 0.20
N ASN A 42 -18.17 7.84 -0.35
CA ASN A 42 -18.05 8.28 -1.75
C ASN A 42 -17.37 7.25 -2.67
N LEU A 43 -16.84 6.13 -2.15
CA LEU A 43 -16.16 5.09 -2.95
C LEU A 43 -17.00 4.62 -4.16
N ASN A 44 -18.29 4.38 -3.96
CA ASN A 44 -19.18 3.90 -5.02
C ASN A 44 -19.52 4.96 -6.08
N THR A 45 -19.14 6.23 -5.86
CA THR A 45 -19.47 7.35 -6.75
C THR A 45 -18.37 7.65 -7.76
N VAL A 46 -17.17 7.10 -7.54
CA VAL A 46 -16.04 7.27 -8.44
C VAL A 46 -15.82 6.01 -9.27
N LYS A 47 -15.22 6.19 -10.45
CA LYS A 47 -14.92 5.10 -11.39
C LYS A 47 -13.46 5.16 -11.79
N GLU A 48 -12.93 4.00 -12.11
CA GLU A 48 -11.63 3.84 -12.73
C GLU A 48 -11.56 4.49 -14.14
N PRO A 49 -10.38 4.95 -14.59
CA PRO A 49 -9.07 4.81 -13.93
C PRO A 49 -8.68 5.94 -12.95
N ASN A 50 -9.56 6.92 -12.76
CA ASN A 50 -9.24 8.15 -12.01
C ASN A 50 -9.87 8.19 -10.61
N GLY A 51 -10.28 7.04 -10.07
CA GLY A 51 -11.08 6.96 -8.84
C GLY A 51 -10.41 7.65 -7.67
N VAL A 52 -9.15 7.28 -7.40
CA VAL A 52 -8.33 7.85 -6.32
C VAL A 52 -8.10 9.34 -6.50
N ASN A 53 -7.74 9.80 -7.71
CA ASN A 53 -7.50 11.22 -7.99
C ASN A 53 -8.77 12.08 -7.77
N ILE A 54 -9.93 11.59 -8.18
CA ILE A 54 -11.21 12.27 -7.97
C ILE A 54 -11.52 12.37 -6.48
N LEU A 55 -11.40 11.25 -5.73
CA LEU A 55 -11.61 11.24 -4.29
C LEU A 55 -10.61 12.15 -3.56
N THR A 56 -9.35 12.15 -3.98
CA THR A 56 -8.29 13.03 -3.44
C THR A 56 -8.69 14.49 -3.57
N LYS A 57 -9.10 14.92 -4.77
CA LYS A 57 -9.58 16.29 -5.00
C LYS A 57 -10.81 16.63 -4.17
N MET A 58 -11.73 15.67 -3.97
CA MET A 58 -12.90 15.86 -3.11
C MET A 58 -12.50 16.05 -1.65
N VAL A 59 -11.57 15.25 -1.14
CA VAL A 59 -11.04 15.35 0.23
C VAL A 59 -10.29 16.66 0.43
N LEU A 60 -9.37 17.03 -0.47
CA LEU A 60 -8.63 18.29 -0.40
C LEU A 60 -9.55 19.50 -0.41
N LYS A 61 -10.63 19.46 -1.21
CA LYS A 61 -11.64 20.52 -1.25
C LYS A 61 -12.42 20.63 0.07
N ARG A 62 -12.68 19.50 0.73
CA ARG A 62 -13.49 19.43 1.96
C ARG A 62 -12.69 19.73 3.23
N PHE A 63 -11.49 19.19 3.33
CA PHE A 63 -10.66 19.14 4.54
C PHE A 63 -9.35 19.92 4.40
N GLY A 64 -9.19 20.74 3.36
CA GLY A 64 -7.92 21.39 3.03
C GLY A 64 -7.34 22.26 4.15
N ASN A 65 -8.20 22.97 4.91
CA ASN A 65 -7.77 23.83 6.02
C ASN A 65 -7.32 23.00 7.23
N GLU A 66 -8.05 21.92 7.52
CA GLU A 66 -7.73 20.97 8.58
C GLU A 66 -6.41 20.26 8.26
N LEU A 67 -6.21 19.86 7.00
CA LEU A 67 -4.96 19.29 6.50
C LEU A 67 -3.80 20.29 6.59
N ASP A 68 -4.02 21.58 6.29
CA ASP A 68 -2.99 22.63 6.47
C ASP A 68 -2.58 22.79 7.94
N ALA A 69 -3.51 22.60 8.88
CA ALA A 69 -3.21 22.62 10.31
C ALA A 69 -2.42 21.37 10.72
N GLU A 70 -2.78 20.21 10.18
CA GLU A 70 -2.12 18.92 10.44
C GLU A 70 -0.66 18.94 10.00
N ILE A 71 -0.39 19.36 8.75
CA ILE A 71 0.97 19.38 8.21
C ILE A 71 1.76 20.62 8.64
N LYS A 72 1.21 21.49 9.51
CA LYS A 72 1.82 22.79 9.84
C LYS A 72 3.24 22.66 10.39
N THR A 73 3.54 21.60 11.14
CA THR A 73 4.87 21.36 11.71
C THR A 73 5.89 20.99 10.64
N TYR A 74 5.46 20.21 9.65
CA TYR A 74 6.28 19.70 8.53
C TYR A 74 6.38 20.70 7.37
N GLY A 75 5.34 21.52 7.17
CA GLY A 75 5.23 22.47 6.07
C GLY A 75 5.76 23.88 6.33
N LYS A 76 6.50 24.12 7.43
CA LYS A 76 6.97 25.47 7.82
C LYS A 76 7.89 26.10 6.78
N GLU A 77 8.76 25.30 6.19
CA GLU A 77 9.75 25.75 5.21
C GLU A 77 9.30 25.52 3.76
N LEU A 78 8.15 24.88 3.57
CA LEU A 78 7.60 24.62 2.25
C LEU A 78 6.92 25.87 1.68
N THR A 79 7.15 26.11 0.38
CA THR A 79 6.36 27.07 -0.40
C THR A 79 4.89 26.63 -0.46
N PRO A 80 3.94 27.54 -0.77
CA PRO A 80 2.54 27.16 -0.93
C PRO A 80 2.31 26.02 -1.94
N ALA A 81 3.04 26.03 -3.06
CA ALA A 81 2.93 24.97 -4.06
C ALA A 81 3.42 23.61 -3.55
N GLN A 82 4.55 23.59 -2.84
CA GLN A 82 5.07 22.37 -2.21
C GLN A 82 4.14 21.85 -1.11
N ARG A 83 3.46 22.74 -0.40
CA ARG A 83 2.47 22.37 0.62
C ARG A 83 1.24 21.71 0.00
N GLU A 84 0.74 22.22 -1.12
CA GLU A 84 -0.37 21.58 -1.86
C GLU A 84 0.04 20.22 -2.41
N GLN A 85 1.26 20.09 -2.94
CA GLN A 85 1.81 18.80 -3.39
C GLN A 85 1.90 17.80 -2.24
N LEU A 86 2.38 18.24 -1.07
CA LEU A 86 2.44 17.43 0.13
C LEU A 86 1.06 16.95 0.58
N LYS A 87 0.07 17.85 0.66
CA LYS A 87 -1.31 17.44 1.01
C LYS A 87 -1.86 16.45 0.01
N TYR A 88 -1.63 16.69 -1.28
CA TYR A 88 -2.09 15.78 -2.32
C TYR A 88 -1.51 14.39 -2.13
N LEU A 89 -0.19 14.27 -1.95
CA LEU A 89 0.51 13.00 -1.73
C LEU A 89 -0.07 12.24 -0.53
N LEU A 90 -0.14 12.90 0.64
CA LEU A 90 -0.63 12.26 1.87
C LEU A 90 -2.10 11.81 1.76
N VAL A 91 -2.92 12.60 1.07
CA VAL A 91 -4.34 12.25 0.90
C VAL A 91 -4.50 11.16 -0.15
N SER A 92 -3.75 11.21 -1.25
CA SER A 92 -3.89 10.25 -2.34
C SER A 92 -3.41 8.86 -1.96
N ASP A 93 -2.31 8.75 -1.23
CA ASP A 93 -1.83 7.48 -0.66
C ASP A 93 -2.86 6.89 0.29
N TYR A 94 -3.35 7.66 1.27
CA TYR A 94 -4.35 7.16 2.20
C TYR A 94 -5.66 6.72 1.52
N ILE A 95 -6.10 7.45 0.49
CA ILE A 95 -7.28 7.07 -0.31
C ILE A 95 -7.01 5.81 -1.12
N SER A 96 -5.81 5.68 -1.72
CA SER A 96 -5.37 4.47 -2.42
C SER A 96 -5.50 3.26 -1.52
N TYR A 97 -4.96 3.35 -0.29
CA TYR A 97 -5.09 2.30 0.72
C TYR A 97 -6.56 1.93 1.02
N LEU A 98 -7.42 2.91 1.31
CA LEU A 98 -8.83 2.66 1.60
C LEU A 98 -9.58 2.07 0.39
N TYR A 99 -9.26 2.54 -0.81
CA TYR A 99 -9.84 2.06 -2.05
C TYR A 99 -9.52 0.58 -2.26
N GLN A 100 -8.25 0.21 -2.13
CA GLN A 100 -7.78 -1.17 -2.26
C GLN A 100 -8.41 -2.11 -1.24
N LYS A 101 -8.53 -1.69 0.02
CA LYS A 101 -9.24 -2.46 1.05
C LYS A 101 -10.71 -2.69 0.72
N SER A 102 -11.33 -1.76 0.00
CA SER A 102 -12.74 -1.90 -0.42
C SER A 102 -12.97 -2.95 -1.51
N LEU A 103 -11.91 -3.37 -2.22
CA LEU A 103 -11.97 -4.36 -3.30
C LEU A 103 -11.97 -5.80 -2.78
N ILE A 104 -11.73 -6.02 -1.48
CA ILE A 104 -11.66 -7.35 -0.89
C ILE A 104 -13.00 -8.08 -1.14
N PRO A 105 -12.98 -9.27 -1.77
CA PRO A 105 -14.21 -9.97 -2.09
C PRO A 105 -15.03 -10.29 -0.84
N LYS A 106 -16.36 -10.12 -0.92
CA LYS A 106 -17.26 -10.49 0.17
C LYS A 106 -17.16 -12.00 0.45
N ASN A 107 -17.03 -12.36 1.73
CA ASN A 107 -16.85 -13.75 2.19
C ASN A 107 -15.56 -14.42 1.71
N ALA A 108 -14.52 -13.63 1.37
CA ALA A 108 -13.22 -14.18 1.03
C ALA A 108 -12.63 -15.02 2.17
N LYS A 109 -12.01 -16.14 1.81
CA LYS A 109 -11.05 -16.84 2.68
C LYS A 109 -9.75 -16.04 2.70
N LYS A 110 -9.09 -15.98 3.86
CA LYS A 110 -7.81 -15.30 4.04
C LYS A 110 -6.70 -16.31 4.27
N VAL A 111 -5.58 -16.17 3.55
CA VAL A 111 -4.33 -16.91 3.78
C VAL A 111 -3.20 -15.90 3.88
N ILE A 112 -2.35 -16.04 4.89
CA ILE A 112 -1.16 -15.19 5.08
C ILE A 112 0.05 -16.02 4.71
N VAL A 113 0.92 -15.47 3.87
CA VAL A 113 2.15 -16.13 3.43
C VAL A 113 3.36 -15.25 3.69
N LYS A 114 4.28 -15.80 4.48
CA LYS A 114 5.57 -15.19 4.76
C LYS A 114 6.62 -15.89 3.91
N PRO A 115 7.30 -15.19 3.00
CA PRO A 115 8.23 -15.88 2.12
C PRO A 115 9.56 -16.17 2.82
N ILE A 116 10.18 -17.29 2.44
CA ILE A 116 11.40 -17.83 3.05
C ILE A 116 12.51 -17.81 2.01
N LYS A 117 13.65 -17.19 2.30
CA LYS A 117 14.80 -17.20 1.38
C LYS A 117 15.33 -18.63 1.20
N VAL A 118 15.39 -19.12 -0.03
CA VAL A 118 15.85 -20.48 -0.34
C VAL A 118 17.18 -20.51 -1.10
N LEU A 119 17.47 -19.50 -1.92
CA LEU A 119 18.70 -19.44 -2.70
C LEU A 119 19.12 -17.99 -2.97
N SER A 120 20.41 -17.77 -3.17
CA SER A 120 20.95 -16.55 -3.75
C SER A 120 22.03 -16.93 -4.75
N TYR A 121 21.99 -16.36 -5.95
CA TYR A 121 23.05 -16.54 -6.96
C TYR A 121 23.39 -15.24 -7.66
N LYS A 122 24.57 -15.21 -8.29
CA LYS A 122 25.09 -14.05 -9.03
C LYS A 122 25.19 -14.39 -10.50
N GLU A 123 24.66 -13.52 -11.36
CA GLU A 123 24.73 -13.65 -12.82
C GLU A 123 24.87 -12.27 -13.45
N ASN A 124 25.82 -12.12 -14.38
CA ASN A 124 26.08 -10.84 -15.09
C ASN A 124 26.26 -9.63 -14.16
N GLY A 125 26.90 -9.84 -13.00
CA GLY A 125 27.12 -8.78 -11.99
C GLY A 125 25.87 -8.43 -11.16
N LYS A 126 24.73 -9.07 -11.41
CA LYS A 126 23.48 -8.91 -10.65
C LYS A 126 23.33 -10.03 -9.61
N VAL A 127 22.69 -9.73 -8.49
CA VAL A 127 22.34 -10.71 -7.44
C VAL A 127 20.86 -11.05 -7.57
N TYR A 128 20.55 -12.34 -7.63
CA TYR A 128 19.19 -12.87 -7.67
C TYR A 128 18.94 -13.63 -6.38
N ASN A 129 18.03 -13.14 -5.54
CA ASN A 129 17.59 -13.84 -4.35
C ASN A 129 16.25 -14.50 -4.64
N TRP A 130 16.14 -15.79 -4.35
CA TRP A 130 14.95 -16.61 -4.57
C TRP A 130 14.29 -16.94 -3.23
N TYR A 131 12.99 -16.73 -3.18
CA TYR A 131 12.18 -16.98 -1.99
C TYR A 131 11.09 -17.99 -2.31
N TYR A 132 10.70 -18.75 -1.30
CA TYR A 132 9.65 -19.74 -1.35
C TYR A 132 8.51 -19.34 -0.41
N ALA A 133 7.29 -19.33 -0.93
CA ALA A 133 6.09 -18.96 -0.20
C ALA A 133 4.98 -20.01 -0.49
N PRO A 134 4.70 -20.94 0.43
CA PRO A 134 3.71 -21.99 0.19
C PRO A 134 2.28 -21.44 0.29
N LEU A 135 1.48 -21.69 -0.74
CA LEU A 135 0.07 -21.33 -0.86
C LEU A 135 -0.81 -22.57 -1.04
N SER A 136 -2.11 -22.44 -0.77
CA SER A 136 -3.08 -23.53 -0.95
C SER A 136 -3.43 -23.71 -2.43
N SER A 137 -3.41 -24.95 -2.94
CA SER A 137 -3.95 -25.33 -4.27
C SER A 137 -5.40 -24.94 -4.52
N SER A 138 -6.15 -24.51 -3.49
CA SER A 138 -7.55 -24.09 -3.62
C SER A 138 -7.74 -22.64 -4.09
N ILE A 139 -6.67 -21.87 -4.20
CA ILE A 139 -6.74 -20.45 -4.60
C ILE A 139 -6.86 -20.35 -6.12
N PRO A 140 -7.90 -19.69 -6.64
CA PRO A 140 -8.01 -19.44 -8.07
C PRO A 140 -6.95 -18.41 -8.49
N TYR A 141 -6.50 -18.52 -9.74
CA TYR A 141 -5.56 -17.58 -10.35
C TYR A 141 -4.22 -17.41 -9.61
N PRO A 142 -3.47 -18.49 -9.38
CA PRO A 142 -2.20 -18.43 -8.69
C PRO A 142 -1.17 -17.51 -9.38
N ILE A 143 -0.60 -16.56 -8.63
CA ILE A 143 0.57 -15.78 -9.05
C ILE A 143 1.82 -16.36 -8.39
N HIS A 144 2.68 -16.93 -9.23
CA HIS A 144 3.90 -17.61 -8.80
C HIS A 144 5.09 -16.69 -8.63
N TRP A 145 5.18 -15.60 -9.39
CA TRP A 145 6.38 -14.78 -9.46
C TRP A 145 6.08 -13.33 -9.12
N TRP A 146 6.72 -12.85 -8.06
CA TRP A 146 6.76 -11.44 -7.68
C TRP A 146 8.20 -10.97 -7.78
N VAL A 147 8.47 -9.91 -8.51
CA VAL A 147 9.83 -9.52 -8.87
C VAL A 147 10.05 -8.07 -8.51
N GLN A 148 10.77 -7.85 -7.41
CA GLN A 148 10.98 -6.52 -6.84
C GLN A 148 12.31 -5.92 -7.28
N VAL A 149 12.34 -4.60 -7.51
CA VAL A 149 13.58 -3.86 -7.74
C VAL A 149 14.47 -3.90 -6.49
N ASN A 150 15.75 -4.22 -6.67
CA ASN A 150 16.65 -4.50 -5.53
C ASN A 150 17.13 -3.24 -4.78
N VAL A 151 16.93 -2.05 -5.35
CA VAL A 151 17.29 -0.80 -4.68
C VAL A 151 16.26 -0.41 -3.61
N ASP A 152 14.97 -0.77 -3.76
CA ASP A 152 13.96 -0.70 -2.67
C ASP A 152 14.47 -1.39 -1.40
N ILE A 153 15.25 -2.46 -1.57
CA ILE A 153 15.62 -3.32 -0.46
C ILE A 153 16.90 -2.83 0.21
N ASN A 154 17.90 -2.46 -0.59
CA ASN A 154 19.25 -2.19 -0.09
C ASN A 154 19.61 -0.71 -0.06
N GLY A 155 18.73 0.15 -0.58
CA GLY A 155 19.01 1.56 -0.81
C GLY A 155 20.03 1.78 -1.92
N GLY A 156 20.21 3.03 -2.31
CA GLY A 156 21.24 3.40 -3.28
C GLY A 156 20.90 4.64 -4.09
N ARG A 157 21.80 4.94 -5.02
CA ARG A 157 21.67 6.06 -5.96
C ARG A 157 21.97 5.60 -7.37
N GLY A 158 21.28 6.15 -8.35
CA GLY A 158 21.50 5.79 -9.73
C GLY A 158 20.58 6.54 -10.68
N ILE A 159 20.47 5.96 -11.87
CA ILE A 159 19.62 6.44 -12.96
C ILE A 159 18.79 5.24 -13.42
N ASP A 160 17.51 5.45 -13.62
CA ASP A 160 16.58 4.41 -14.08
C ASP A 160 16.57 4.28 -15.62
N ASN A 161 15.61 3.49 -16.12
CA ASN A 161 15.47 3.20 -17.54
C ASN A 161 14.98 4.36 -18.42
N ARG A 162 14.48 5.45 -17.82
CA ARG A 162 14.09 6.70 -18.52
C ARG A 162 15.04 7.85 -18.26
N ALA A 163 16.23 7.56 -17.73
CA ALA A 163 17.24 8.54 -17.35
C ALA A 163 16.84 9.41 -16.14
N ASN A 164 15.85 9.00 -15.35
CA ASN A 164 15.49 9.69 -14.13
C ASN A 164 16.47 9.32 -13.00
N PRO A 165 17.04 10.31 -12.29
CA PRO A 165 17.89 10.05 -11.14
C PRO A 165 17.06 9.60 -9.93
N TYR A 166 17.59 8.68 -9.14
CA TYR A 166 16.99 8.28 -7.86
C TYR A 166 18.03 8.26 -6.74
N SER A 167 17.55 8.47 -5.51
CA SER A 167 18.30 8.26 -4.28
C SER A 167 17.32 7.83 -3.18
N VAL A 168 17.39 6.56 -2.77
CA VAL A 168 16.52 5.98 -1.73
C VAL A 168 17.39 5.32 -0.65
N ASP A 169 16.85 5.18 0.56
CA ASP A 169 17.56 4.55 1.67
C ASP A 169 17.30 3.02 1.76
N GLY A 170 16.24 2.55 1.11
CA GLY A 170 15.85 1.16 0.95
C GLY A 170 15.09 0.61 2.15
N LYS A 171 15.47 -0.59 2.62
CA LYS A 171 14.78 -1.34 3.70
C LYS A 171 13.34 -1.73 3.38
N ASN A 172 12.91 -1.53 2.15
CA ASN A 172 11.54 -1.66 1.72
C ASN A 172 11.27 -3.01 1.06
N ASP A 173 11.62 -4.07 1.78
CA ASP A 173 11.49 -5.44 1.29
C ASP A 173 10.03 -5.91 1.38
N LEU A 174 9.52 -6.59 0.35
CA LEU A 174 8.27 -7.35 0.45
C LEU A 174 8.44 -8.41 1.55
N PHE A 175 7.62 -8.42 2.60
CA PHE A 175 7.81 -9.37 3.72
C PHE A 175 6.63 -10.29 3.96
N GLU A 176 5.44 -9.93 3.46
CA GLU A 176 4.23 -10.71 3.61
C GLU A 176 3.34 -10.55 2.38
N ILE A 177 2.68 -11.65 1.99
CA ILE A 177 1.63 -11.64 0.98
C ILE A 177 0.37 -12.18 1.64
N VAL A 178 -0.68 -11.36 1.69
CA VAL A 178 -2.00 -11.76 2.19
C VAL A 178 -2.93 -12.00 1.03
N VAL A 179 -3.53 -13.18 0.98
CA VAL A 179 -4.40 -13.59 -0.13
C VAL A 179 -5.83 -13.72 0.36
N TYR A 180 -6.72 -12.91 -0.22
CA TYR A 180 -8.17 -12.98 -0.01
C TYR A 180 -8.81 -13.61 -1.24
N TYR A 181 -9.50 -14.73 -1.11
CA TYR A 181 -10.03 -15.43 -2.28
C TYR A 181 -11.41 -16.06 -2.08
N THR A 182 -12.16 -16.13 -3.17
CA THR A 182 -13.37 -16.92 -3.34
C THR A 182 -13.11 -18.02 -4.37
N SER A 183 -14.15 -18.67 -4.91
CA SER A 183 -13.99 -19.62 -6.02
C SER A 183 -13.69 -18.94 -7.37
N SER A 184 -13.93 -17.63 -7.51
CA SER A 184 -13.89 -16.93 -8.79
C SER A 184 -13.10 -15.62 -8.79
N SER A 185 -12.58 -15.21 -7.64
CA SER A 185 -11.84 -13.95 -7.48
C SER A 185 -10.78 -14.10 -6.41
N VAL A 186 -9.63 -13.47 -6.61
CA VAL A 186 -8.54 -13.38 -5.63
C VAL A 186 -8.03 -11.94 -5.57
N GLN A 187 -7.76 -11.44 -4.38
CA GLN A 187 -6.99 -10.23 -4.15
C GLN A 187 -5.72 -10.61 -3.41
N TYR A 188 -4.59 -10.16 -3.94
CA TYR A 188 -3.28 -10.28 -3.32
C TYR A 188 -2.96 -8.93 -2.70
N GLU A 189 -2.76 -8.88 -1.39
CA GLU A 189 -2.13 -7.75 -0.69
C GLU A 189 -0.65 -8.08 -0.50
N LEU A 190 0.20 -7.17 -0.92
CA LEU A 190 1.65 -7.20 -0.80
C LEU A 190 2.03 -6.21 0.29
N HIS A 191 2.72 -6.72 1.31
CA HIS A 191 3.09 -5.94 2.48
C HIS A 191 4.59 -5.68 2.46
N PHE A 192 4.95 -4.42 2.49
CA PHE A 192 6.31 -3.93 2.45
C PHE A 192 6.65 -3.19 3.72
N TYR A 193 7.94 -3.19 4.08
CA TYR A 193 8.39 -2.54 5.32
C TYR A 193 8.28 -1.01 5.27
N ASP A 194 8.20 -0.40 4.08
CA ASP A 194 8.23 1.06 3.93
C ASP A 194 7.54 1.56 2.64
N GLU A 195 7.52 2.87 2.40
CA GLU A 195 7.28 3.47 1.07
C GLU A 195 8.38 4.48 0.70
N ASP A 196 9.27 4.10 -0.22
CA ASP A 196 10.41 4.95 -0.55
C ASP A 196 9.98 6.19 -1.34
N HIS A 197 10.48 7.35 -0.92
CA HIS A 197 10.51 8.57 -1.69
C HIS A 197 11.92 8.74 -2.31
N PRO A 198 12.08 8.99 -3.62
CA PRO A 198 13.39 9.11 -4.29
C PRO A 198 14.16 10.40 -3.95
N ILE A 199 13.70 11.13 -2.94
CA ILE A 199 14.37 12.30 -2.36
C ILE A 199 14.57 12.00 -0.87
N PRO A 200 15.80 11.72 -0.42
CA PRO A 200 16.06 11.20 0.94
C PRO A 200 15.62 12.13 2.08
N SER A 201 15.57 13.44 1.83
CA SER A 201 15.11 14.40 2.85
C SER A 201 13.60 14.42 2.98
N VAL A 202 12.86 13.88 2.01
CA VAL A 202 11.40 13.79 2.02
C VAL A 202 10.96 12.44 2.57
N ASP A 203 11.63 11.39 2.11
CA ASP A 203 11.58 10.00 2.55
C ASP A 203 11.38 9.86 4.07
N SER A 204 12.41 10.20 4.85
CA SER A 204 12.40 10.01 6.30
C SER A 204 11.24 10.68 7.04
N TRP A 205 10.81 11.89 6.64
CA TRP A 205 9.69 12.52 7.35
C TRP A 205 8.35 11.97 6.86
N TYR A 206 8.27 11.58 5.58
CA TYR A 206 7.08 11.00 5.00
C TYR A 206 6.74 9.68 5.69
N ASP A 207 7.75 8.81 5.90
CA ASP A 207 7.58 7.55 6.63
C ASP A 207 7.14 7.79 8.08
N ASP A 208 7.83 8.69 8.79
CA ASP A 208 7.47 9.08 10.16
C ASP A 208 6.01 9.57 10.24
N TYR A 209 5.60 10.43 9.30
CA TYR A 209 4.26 11.00 9.28
C TYR A 209 3.20 9.92 9.08
N ARG A 210 3.38 9.02 8.11
CA ARG A 210 2.43 7.94 7.81
C ARG A 210 2.27 7.01 9.01
N CYS A 211 3.36 6.74 9.72
CA CYS A 211 3.38 5.82 10.85
C CYS A 211 2.61 6.36 12.05
N GLU A 212 2.75 7.65 12.29
CA GLU A 212 2.06 8.34 13.38
C GLU A 212 0.56 8.52 13.09
N HIS A 213 0.18 8.74 11.83
CA HIS A 213 -1.15 9.27 11.49
C HIS A 213 -2.07 8.29 10.74
N TYR A 214 -1.55 7.29 10.02
CA TYR A 214 -2.40 6.37 9.28
C TYR A 214 -2.91 5.22 10.15
N PRO A 215 -4.23 5.07 10.30
CA PRO A 215 -4.80 3.99 11.08
C PRO A 215 -4.60 2.63 10.38
N GLY A 216 -4.29 1.61 11.17
CA GLY A 216 -4.29 0.21 10.71
C GLY A 216 -3.00 -0.31 10.07
N ARG A 217 -1.92 0.49 10.02
CA ARG A 217 -0.59 0.05 9.58
C ARG A 217 0.21 -0.56 10.74
N ASP A 218 0.94 -1.63 10.49
CA ASP A 218 1.90 -2.22 11.43
C ASP A 218 3.19 -1.38 11.44
N ASP A 219 3.58 -0.85 12.59
CA ASP A 219 4.82 -0.08 12.79
C ASP A 219 5.97 -0.93 13.36
N THR A 220 5.77 -2.26 13.50
CA THR A 220 6.75 -3.16 14.13
C THR A 220 8.09 -3.21 13.38
N TYR A 221 8.09 -2.96 12.06
CA TYR A 221 9.26 -3.16 11.19
C TYR A 221 9.61 -1.96 10.28
N GLY A 222 8.94 -0.83 10.47
CA GLY A 222 8.93 0.31 9.55
C GLY A 222 7.49 0.77 9.32
N CYS A 223 7.30 1.73 8.42
CA CYS A 223 5.96 2.14 8.06
C CYS A 223 5.34 1.19 7.06
N GLU A 224 4.68 0.14 7.59
CA GLU A 224 4.11 -0.89 6.73
C GLU A 224 3.30 -0.25 5.60
N ASP A 225 3.70 -0.62 4.40
CA ASP A 225 2.97 -0.29 3.21
C ASP A 225 2.26 -1.50 2.63
N ILE A 226 1.05 -1.27 2.13
CA ILE A 226 0.17 -2.31 1.64
C ILE A 226 -0.33 -1.91 0.26
N GLU A 227 -0.01 -2.73 -0.71
CA GLU A 227 -0.51 -2.61 -2.06
C GLU A 227 -1.21 -3.88 -2.51
N SER A 228 -2.03 -3.78 -3.54
CA SER A 228 -2.83 -4.90 -3.97
C SER A 228 -3.08 -4.95 -5.46
N ILE A 229 -3.31 -6.18 -5.91
CA ILE A 229 -3.86 -6.49 -7.22
C ILE A 229 -5.02 -7.45 -7.05
N ARG A 230 -6.01 -7.36 -7.93
CA ARG A 230 -7.14 -8.28 -7.97
C ARG A 230 -7.09 -9.11 -9.24
N VAL A 231 -7.42 -10.39 -9.15
CA VAL A 231 -7.61 -11.25 -10.33
C VAL A 231 -9.02 -11.82 -10.32
N GLU A 232 -9.77 -11.51 -11.36
CA GLU A 232 -11.14 -11.97 -11.53
C GLU A 232 -11.44 -12.12 -13.02
N ASN A 233 -12.20 -13.16 -13.39
CA ASN A 233 -12.58 -13.43 -14.79
C ASN A 233 -11.38 -13.50 -15.77
N GLY A 234 -10.21 -13.93 -15.30
CA GLY A 234 -9.01 -14.01 -16.13
C GLY A 234 -8.34 -12.66 -16.43
N VAL A 235 -8.67 -11.62 -15.66
CA VAL A 235 -8.06 -10.29 -15.75
C VAL A 235 -7.40 -9.96 -14.42
N ILE A 236 -6.15 -9.47 -14.48
CA ILE A 236 -5.42 -8.86 -13.38
C ILE A 236 -5.71 -7.36 -13.42
N GLU A 237 -6.37 -6.86 -12.40
CA GLU A 237 -6.63 -5.45 -12.15
C GLU A 237 -5.57 -4.93 -11.18
N PHE A 238 -4.90 -3.85 -11.58
CA PHE A 238 -4.05 -3.05 -10.71
C PHE A 238 -4.84 -1.78 -10.41
N PRO A 239 -5.47 -1.67 -9.24
CA PRO A 239 -6.46 -0.64 -8.96
C PRO A 239 -5.86 0.77 -8.77
N THR A 240 -4.60 0.85 -8.36
CA THR A 240 -3.93 2.12 -8.01
C THR A 240 -2.41 2.04 -8.14
N THR A 241 -1.91 0.89 -8.61
CA THR A 241 -0.50 0.48 -8.58
C THR A 241 0.05 0.31 -9.98
N TRP A 242 -0.65 0.79 -11.00
CA TRP A 242 -0.31 0.48 -12.37
C TRP A 242 0.93 1.27 -12.83
N SER A 243 1.96 0.57 -13.32
CA SER A 243 3.25 1.16 -13.76
C SER A 243 3.18 1.95 -15.09
N ARG A 244 2.14 2.76 -15.31
CA ARG A 244 2.04 3.65 -16.49
C ARG A 244 1.50 5.02 -16.10
N ILE A 245 1.99 6.01 -16.83
CA ILE A 245 1.59 7.40 -16.71
C ILE A 245 1.04 7.89 -18.06
N TYR A 246 0.08 8.81 -18.00
CA TYR A 246 -0.43 9.49 -19.18
C TYR A 246 0.30 10.81 -19.37
N GLU A 247 1.25 10.84 -20.30
CA GLU A 247 2.09 12.01 -20.55
C GLU A 247 1.60 12.78 -21.77
N CYS A 248 1.47 14.10 -21.62
CA CYS A 248 1.14 15.01 -22.70
C CYS A 248 2.35 15.89 -23.03
N HIS A 249 2.88 15.73 -24.23
CA HIS A 249 3.91 16.61 -24.79
C HIS A 249 3.29 17.43 -25.94
N ASN A 250 3.20 18.75 -25.72
CA ASN A 250 2.45 19.66 -26.61
C ASN A 250 0.98 19.22 -26.74
N ASN A 251 0.50 18.99 -27.98
CA ASN A 251 -0.87 18.57 -28.28
C ASN A 251 -1.00 17.03 -28.45
N TYR A 252 0.02 16.26 -28.06
CA TYR A 252 0.02 14.80 -28.16
C TYR A 252 0.14 14.19 -26.78
N CYS A 253 -0.78 13.28 -26.45
CA CYS A 253 -0.76 12.55 -25.20
C CYS A 253 -0.66 11.05 -25.47
N THR A 254 0.19 10.37 -24.71
CA THR A 254 0.44 8.93 -24.87
C THR A 254 0.65 8.28 -23.51
N TRP A 255 0.18 7.04 -23.39
CA TRP A 255 0.53 6.19 -22.27
C TRP A 255 1.98 5.73 -22.37
N THR A 256 2.78 6.04 -21.36
CA THR A 256 4.18 5.64 -21.23
C THR A 256 4.37 4.83 -19.96
N GLU A 257 5.41 4.02 -19.91
CA GLU A 257 5.74 3.28 -18.69
C GLU A 257 6.35 4.25 -17.69
N GLN A 258 5.85 4.18 -16.47
CA GLN A 258 6.47 4.87 -15.35
C GLN A 258 7.65 4.02 -14.88
N THR A 259 8.79 4.67 -14.65
CA THR A 259 10.00 4.01 -14.16
C THR A 259 10.35 4.50 -12.77
N TYR A 260 11.28 3.80 -12.14
CA TYR A 260 11.62 3.92 -10.72
C TYR A 260 11.79 5.36 -10.20
N GLY A 261 12.51 6.19 -10.93
CA GLY A 261 12.89 7.53 -10.51
C GLY A 261 11.93 8.64 -10.94
N GLU A 262 10.73 8.31 -11.41
CA GLU A 262 9.78 9.32 -11.89
C GLU A 262 9.45 10.34 -10.79
N PRO A 263 9.53 11.66 -11.06
CA PRO A 263 9.37 12.71 -10.05
C PRO A 263 7.95 12.94 -9.52
N ILE A 264 6.92 12.31 -10.11
CA ILE A 264 5.51 12.56 -9.76
C ILE A 264 4.79 11.23 -9.47
N PRO A 265 4.04 11.13 -8.35
CA PRO A 265 3.26 9.95 -8.03
C PRO A 265 2.05 9.83 -8.96
N THR A 266 1.74 8.61 -9.39
CA THR A 266 0.54 8.32 -10.18
C THR A 266 -0.17 7.07 -9.66
N HIS A 267 -1.33 7.29 -9.04
CA HIS A 267 -2.26 6.22 -8.63
C HIS A 267 -3.20 5.87 -9.79
N GLU A 268 -2.62 5.43 -10.91
CA GLU A 268 -3.38 4.99 -12.06
C GLU A 268 -3.80 3.53 -11.89
N SER A 269 -4.88 3.18 -12.57
CA SER A 269 -5.33 1.79 -12.65
C SER A 269 -5.22 1.23 -14.06
N GLY A 270 -5.19 -0.09 -14.14
CA GLY A 270 -5.26 -0.77 -15.41
C GLY A 270 -5.44 -2.26 -15.28
N GLU A 271 -5.52 -2.91 -16.45
CA GLU A 271 -5.82 -4.33 -16.57
C GLU A 271 -4.83 -5.07 -17.47
N ARG A 272 -4.39 -6.25 -17.02
CA ARG A 272 -3.63 -7.23 -17.82
C ARG A 272 -4.39 -8.55 -17.90
N THR A 273 -4.20 -9.28 -18.99
CA THR A 273 -4.71 -10.65 -19.07
C THR A 273 -3.95 -11.55 -18.10
N TYR A 274 -4.68 -12.32 -17.30
CA TYR A 274 -4.07 -13.33 -16.42
C TYR A 274 -3.55 -14.53 -17.23
N SER A 275 -2.40 -15.03 -16.82
CA SER A 275 -1.94 -16.38 -17.19
C SER A 275 -1.28 -17.06 -15.99
N PRO A 276 -1.31 -18.40 -15.88
CA PRO A 276 -0.64 -19.12 -14.79
C PRO A 276 0.88 -18.93 -14.74
N SER A 277 1.51 -18.43 -15.80
CA SER A 277 2.94 -18.13 -15.86
C SER A 277 3.24 -16.63 -15.74
N VAL A 278 2.25 -15.82 -15.33
CA VAL A 278 2.44 -14.37 -15.22
C VAL A 278 3.50 -14.06 -14.16
N VAL A 279 4.28 -13.02 -14.45
CA VAL A 279 5.25 -12.41 -13.55
C VAL A 279 4.74 -11.03 -13.21
N ILE A 280 4.70 -10.67 -11.93
CA ILE A 280 4.39 -9.32 -11.48
C ILE A 280 5.70 -8.63 -11.10
N TYR A 281 6.06 -7.60 -11.84
CA TYR A 281 7.17 -6.72 -11.51
C TYR A 281 6.68 -5.65 -10.54
N ILE A 282 7.51 -5.35 -9.54
CA ILE A 282 7.20 -4.47 -8.42
C ILE A 282 8.37 -3.50 -8.24
N SER A 283 8.03 -2.23 -8.08
CA SER A 283 8.95 -1.17 -7.64
C SER A 283 8.22 -0.34 -6.60
N ASN A 284 8.68 -0.39 -5.36
CA ASN A 284 8.07 0.34 -4.25
C ASN A 284 8.77 1.69 -4.06
N THR A 285 8.51 2.62 -4.98
CA THR A 285 8.99 4.00 -4.91
C THR A 285 7.92 4.92 -5.47
N TRP A 286 7.56 6.00 -4.76
CA TRP A 286 6.44 6.89 -5.13
C TRP A 286 5.15 6.13 -5.49
N ASN A 287 4.58 5.43 -4.53
CA ASN A 287 3.33 4.71 -4.67
C ASN A 287 3.30 3.64 -5.78
N HIS A 288 4.25 2.71 -5.65
CA HIS A 288 4.23 1.34 -6.18
C HIS A 288 3.84 1.12 -7.62
N LEU A 289 4.88 0.93 -8.43
CA LEU A 289 4.77 0.59 -9.83
C LEU A 289 4.71 -0.93 -9.95
N MET A 290 3.53 -1.43 -10.31
CA MET A 290 3.26 -2.82 -10.59
C MET A 290 2.73 -3.00 -12.00
N ASP A 291 3.28 -3.99 -12.70
CA ASP A 291 2.80 -4.43 -14.00
C ASP A 291 3.31 -5.85 -14.27
N THR A 292 2.75 -6.50 -15.28
CA THR A 292 3.30 -7.68 -15.94
C THR A 292 4.48 -7.37 -16.87
N VAL A 293 4.75 -6.09 -17.13
CA VAL A 293 5.88 -5.60 -17.94
C VAL A 293 6.94 -5.00 -17.02
N ASP A 294 8.19 -5.36 -17.27
CA ASP A 294 9.34 -4.81 -16.54
C ASP A 294 9.67 -3.43 -17.08
N SER A 295 9.17 -2.38 -16.43
CA SER A 295 9.48 -0.98 -16.75
C SER A 295 10.91 -0.59 -16.37
N ASN A 296 11.58 -1.39 -15.53
CA ASN A 296 12.92 -1.13 -15.01
C ASN A 296 13.94 -2.24 -15.37
N PRO A 297 14.10 -2.64 -16.66
CA PRO A 297 14.85 -3.84 -17.03
C PRO A 297 16.36 -3.74 -16.80
N SER A 298 16.90 -2.52 -16.72
CA SER A 298 18.33 -2.33 -16.44
C SER A 298 18.66 -2.61 -14.97
N MET A 299 17.70 -2.45 -14.06
CA MET A 299 17.90 -2.52 -12.62
C MET A 299 18.02 -3.97 -12.13
N SER A 300 18.71 -4.15 -11.00
CA SER A 300 18.84 -5.46 -10.35
C SER A 300 17.53 -5.83 -9.63
N LYS A 301 17.26 -7.13 -9.48
CA LYS A 301 15.95 -7.62 -9.02
C LYS A 301 16.04 -8.75 -8.01
N LYS A 302 15.08 -8.79 -7.10
CA LYS A 302 14.79 -9.90 -6.19
C LYS A 302 13.58 -10.68 -6.69
N TRP A 303 13.68 -12.00 -6.71
CA TRP A 303 12.66 -12.88 -7.29
C TRP A 303 12.01 -13.70 -6.18
N TRP A 304 10.72 -13.49 -5.99
CA TRP A 304 9.92 -14.24 -5.04
C TRP A 304 9.13 -15.30 -5.80
N TYR A 305 9.27 -16.56 -5.39
CA TYR A 305 8.49 -17.67 -5.93
C TYR A 305 7.46 -18.14 -4.90
N THR A 306 6.19 -18.18 -5.30
CA THR A 306 5.13 -18.82 -4.53
C THR A 306 4.79 -20.18 -5.15
N SER A 307 4.80 -21.21 -4.33
CA SER A 307 4.40 -22.56 -4.74
C SER A 307 3.01 -22.86 -4.21
N TRP A 308 2.29 -23.74 -4.89
CA TRP A 308 0.93 -24.08 -4.54
C TRP A 308 0.92 -25.57 -4.19
N ASN A 309 0.56 -25.88 -2.95
CA ASN A 309 0.49 -27.24 -2.38
C ASN A 309 -0.87 -27.88 -2.68
#